data_AF-A0A936I687-F1
#
_entry.id   AF-A0A936I687-F1
#
_cell.length_a   1.000
_cell.length_b   1.000
_cell.length_c   1.000
_cell.angle_alpha   90.00
_cell.angle_beta   90.00
_cell.angle_gamma   90.00
#
_symmetry.space_group_name_H-M   'P 1'
#
loop_
_entity.id
_entity.type
_entity.pdbx_description
1 polymer ?
#
loop_
_entity_poly.entity_id
_entity_poly.type
_entity_poly.pdbx_seq_one_letter_code
_entity_poly.pdbx_strand_id
1 'polypeptide(L)'
;MDPFAGLFGSDTICTDASGFDLLGVLNGSPDPDGVWTGPQNQNHSGTFLPGTDPSGLYTYTINTLAPCTTAVQQVSIVYFPQVNDAGVADTFGLV
;
A
#
# COMPACT_ATOMS: atom_id res chain seq x y z
N MET A 1 -5.54 1.01 -24.75
CA MET A 1 -5.33 0.25 -23.51
C MET A 1 -5.50 1.26 -22.41
N ASP A 2 -6.54 1.11 -21.60
CA ASP A 2 -6.77 1.99 -20.46
C ASP A 2 -5.83 1.58 -19.33
N PRO A 3 -5.19 2.54 -18.64
CA PRO A 3 -4.29 2.22 -17.54
C PRO A 3 -5.07 1.54 -16.42
N PHE A 4 -4.51 0.45 -15.88
CA PHE A 4 -5.09 -0.28 -14.78
C PHE A 4 -4.17 -0.19 -13.56
N ALA A 5 -4.57 0.63 -12.58
CA ALA A 5 -3.81 0.82 -11.35
C ALA A 5 -4.02 -0.31 -10.31
N GLY A 6 -4.74 -1.39 -10.67
CA GLY A 6 -5.01 -2.50 -9.76
C GLY A 6 -6.37 -2.42 -9.07
N LEU A 7 -6.52 -3.23 -8.04
CA LEU A 7 -7.59 -3.21 -7.05
C LEU A 7 -6.98 -2.92 -5.67
N PHE A 8 -7.79 -2.35 -4.77
CA PHE A 8 -7.38 -2.04 -3.41
C PHE A 8 -6.67 -3.22 -2.74
N GLY A 9 -5.54 -2.93 -2.09
CA GLY A 9 -4.77 -3.88 -1.31
C GLY A 9 -4.68 -3.43 0.14
N SER A 10 -4.60 -4.38 1.06
CA SER A 10 -4.27 -4.10 2.45
C SER A 10 -3.40 -5.19 3.00
N ASP A 11 -2.37 -4.82 3.76
CA ASP A 11 -1.49 -5.78 4.40
C ASP A 11 -1.15 -5.37 5.84
N THR A 12 -0.97 -6.37 6.70
CA THR A 12 -0.60 -6.20 8.09
C THR A 12 0.75 -6.86 8.32
N ILE A 13 1.74 -6.06 8.70
CA ILE A 13 3.14 -6.47 8.74
C ILE A 13 3.78 -6.19 10.10
N CYS A 14 4.83 -6.92 10.45
CA CYS A 14 5.65 -6.60 11.62
C CYS A 14 6.78 -5.63 11.24
N THR A 15 7.29 -4.85 12.18
CA THR A 15 8.36 -3.86 11.92
C THR A 15 9.71 -4.50 11.59
N ASP A 16 9.89 -5.78 11.91
CA ASP A 16 11.07 -6.61 11.63
C ASP A 16 10.95 -7.42 10.32
N ALA A 17 9.87 -7.24 9.57
CA ALA A 17 9.69 -7.89 8.28
C ALA A 17 10.70 -7.37 7.23
N SER A 18 10.98 -8.20 6.22
CA SER A 18 11.81 -7.79 5.08
C SER A 18 11.07 -6.82 4.18
N GLY A 19 11.82 -5.94 3.50
CA GLY A 19 11.25 -5.05 2.50
C GLY A 19 10.57 -5.79 1.35
N PHE A 20 9.46 -5.23 0.85
CA PHE A 20 8.65 -5.82 -0.22
C PHE A 20 8.11 -4.75 -1.17
N ASP A 21 7.63 -5.18 -2.33
CA ASP A 21 7.03 -4.30 -3.34
C ASP A 21 5.54 -4.07 -3.06
N LEU A 22 5.13 -2.80 -2.94
CA LEU A 22 3.74 -2.40 -2.76
C LEU A 22 2.85 -2.80 -3.94
N LEU A 23 3.42 -2.92 -5.14
CA LEU A 23 2.71 -3.40 -6.33
C LEU A 23 2.26 -4.85 -6.16
N GLY A 24 3.01 -5.65 -5.40
CA GLY A 24 2.64 -7.02 -5.04
C GLY A 24 1.48 -7.12 -4.05
N VAL A 25 1.18 -6.03 -3.33
CA VAL A 25 0.03 -5.95 -2.40
C VAL A 25 -1.25 -5.55 -3.12
N LEU A 26 -1.14 -4.81 -4.24
CA LEU A 26 -2.28 -4.48 -5.09
C LEU A 26 -2.84 -5.75 -5.74
N ASN A 27 -4.16 -5.86 -5.73
CA ASN A 27 -4.86 -6.96 -6.38
C ASN A 27 -5.06 -6.66 -7.88
N GLY A 28 -5.31 -7.69 -8.69
CA GLY A 28 -5.82 -7.50 -10.07
C GLY A 28 -4.79 -7.35 -11.21
N SER A 29 -3.49 -7.50 -10.97
CA SER A 29 -2.41 -7.25 -11.97
C SER A 29 -2.33 -5.77 -12.41
N PRO A 30 -1.94 -4.86 -11.51
CA PRO A 30 -1.70 -3.46 -11.87
C PRO A 30 -0.59 -3.32 -12.94
N ASP A 31 -0.69 -2.29 -13.79
CA ASP A 31 0.39 -1.93 -14.70
C ASP A 31 1.58 -1.37 -13.91
N PRO A 32 2.84 -1.69 -14.29
CA PRO A 32 4.04 -1.32 -13.53
C PRO A 32 4.56 0.12 -13.74
N ASP A 33 3.93 0.90 -14.63
CA ASP A 33 4.40 2.24 -15.03
C ASP A 33 3.86 3.40 -14.16
N GLY A 34 3.34 3.10 -12.98
CA GLY A 34 2.82 4.10 -12.04
C GLY A 34 3.87 4.61 -11.06
N VAL A 35 3.49 5.66 -10.33
CA VAL A 35 4.29 6.27 -9.26
C VAL A 35 3.62 6.04 -7.92
N TRP A 36 4.44 5.79 -6.90
CA TRP A 36 3.98 5.62 -5.53
C TRP A 36 4.10 6.91 -4.73
N THR A 37 3.06 7.22 -4.00
CA THR A 37 2.98 8.31 -3.04
C THR A 37 2.65 7.72 -1.69
N GLY A 38 3.55 7.85 -0.73
CA GLY A 38 3.37 7.41 0.64
C GLY A 38 2.46 8.33 1.46
N PRO A 39 2.26 8.01 2.74
CA PRO A 39 1.52 8.86 3.67
C PRO A 39 2.14 10.26 3.73
N GLN A 40 1.30 11.27 3.99
CA GLN A 40 1.67 12.70 3.94
C GLN A 40 2.06 13.22 2.55
N ASN A 41 1.62 12.55 1.48
CA ASN A 41 1.90 12.92 0.09
C ASN A 41 3.40 12.95 -0.25
N GLN A 42 4.21 12.13 0.42
CA GLN A 42 5.63 12.02 0.12
C GLN A 42 5.85 11.05 -1.05
N ASN A 43 6.75 11.39 -1.98
CA ASN A 43 7.15 10.45 -3.02
C ASN A 43 7.75 9.18 -2.40
N HIS A 44 7.36 8.03 -2.92
CA HIS A 44 7.82 6.74 -2.47
C HIS A 44 8.38 5.93 -3.65
N SER A 45 9.37 5.08 -3.41
CA SER A 45 10.01 4.26 -4.44
C SER A 45 9.12 3.11 -4.92
N GLY A 46 8.12 2.73 -4.11
CA GLY A 46 7.29 1.55 -4.32
C GLY A 46 7.75 0.33 -3.53
N THR A 47 8.99 0.32 -3.06
CA THR A 47 9.49 -0.69 -2.12
C THR A 47 9.25 -0.21 -0.70
N PHE A 48 8.36 -0.90 0.03
CA PHE A 48 8.10 -0.60 1.43
C PHE A 48 9.14 -1.32 2.31
N LEU A 49 9.76 -0.57 3.21
CA LEU A 49 10.75 -1.04 4.18
C LEU A 49 10.17 -1.00 5.60
N PRO A 50 9.73 -2.15 6.14
CA PRO A 50 9.25 -2.24 7.52
C PRO A 50 10.26 -1.69 8.53
N GLY A 51 9.76 -0.92 9.49
CA GLY A 51 10.57 -0.24 10.52
C GLY A 51 11.23 1.07 10.07
N THR A 52 11.28 1.36 8.77
CA THR A 52 11.74 2.66 8.22
C THR A 52 10.56 3.47 7.71
N ASP A 53 9.71 2.85 6.90
CA ASP A 53 8.54 3.51 6.32
C ASP A 53 7.37 3.52 7.31
N PRO A 54 6.66 4.65 7.46
CA PRO A 54 5.51 4.73 8.35
C PRO A 54 4.31 3.93 7.81
N SER A 55 3.57 3.27 8.69
CA SER A 55 2.28 2.66 8.34
C SER A 55 1.29 3.74 7.86
N GLY A 56 0.45 3.40 6.88
CA GLY A 56 -0.52 4.34 6.33
C GLY A 56 -1.05 3.93 4.96
N LEU A 57 -1.67 4.89 4.28
CA LEU A 57 -2.15 4.73 2.91
C LEU A 57 -1.04 5.11 1.93
N TYR A 58 -0.72 4.17 1.05
CA TYR A 58 0.15 4.35 -0.09
C TYR A 58 -0.69 4.41 -1.36
N THR A 59 -0.56 5.49 -2.12
CA THR A 59 -1.33 5.74 -3.33
C THR A 59 -0.47 5.44 -4.56
N TYR A 60 -0.97 4.61 -5.46
CA TYR A 60 -0.39 4.30 -6.75
C TYR A 60 -1.10 5.10 -7.85
N THR A 61 -0.36 5.92 -8.59
CA THR A 61 -0.91 6.76 -9.65
C THR A 61 -0.23 6.45 -10.98
N ILE A 62 -1.01 6.07 -11.98
CA ILE A 62 -0.54 5.94 -13.36
C ILE A 62 -0.97 7.20 -14.12
N ASN A 63 0.01 8.03 -14.46
CA ASN A 63 -0.21 9.25 -15.22
C ASN A 63 -0.21 8.92 -16.71
N THR A 64 -1.33 9.17 -17.37
CA THR A 64 -1.46 9.02 -18.83
C THR A 64 -1.75 10.36 -19.49
N LEU A 65 -1.23 10.54 -20.71
CA LEU A 65 -1.57 11.68 -21.54
C LEU A 65 -2.99 11.51 -22.11
N ALA A 66 -3.72 12.62 -22.26
CA ALA A 66 -5.03 12.62 -22.90
C ALA A 66 -5.00 11.85 -24.24
N PRO A 67 -6.02 11.05 -24.57
CA PRO A 67 -7.38 11.01 -24.01
C PRO A 67 -7.61 10.08 -22.79
N CYS A 68 -6.58 9.39 -22.30
CA CYS A 68 -6.74 8.43 -21.21
C CYS A 68 -6.84 9.15 -19.85
N THR A 69 -7.81 8.74 -19.03
CA THR A 69 -7.91 9.18 -17.63
C THR A 69 -6.82 8.50 -16.79
N THR A 70 -6.16 9.26 -15.92
CA THR A 70 -5.20 8.72 -14.95
C THR A 70 -5.85 7.63 -14.10
N ALA A 71 -5.19 6.49 -13.94
CA ALA A 71 -5.64 5.46 -13.02
C ALA A 71 -4.98 5.65 -11.66
N VAL A 72 -5.77 5.54 -10.59
CA VAL A 72 -5.30 5.72 -9.22
C VAL A 72 -5.82 4.58 -8.37
N GLN A 73 -4.98 4.00 -7.52
CA GLN A 73 -5.38 3.02 -6.51
C GLN A 73 -4.58 3.19 -5.22
N GLN A 74 -5.03 2.50 -4.16
CA GLN A 74 -4.47 2.64 -2.82
C GLN A 74 -4.18 1.28 -2.19
N VAL A 75 -3.11 1.27 -1.39
CA VAL A 75 -2.70 0.18 -0.53
C VAL A 75 -2.69 0.67 0.92
N SER A 76 -3.35 -0.06 1.82
CA SER A 76 -3.29 0.21 3.25
C SER A 76 -2.28 -0.70 3.93
N ILE A 77 -1.24 -0.13 4.51
CA ILE A 77 -0.24 -0.87 5.28
C ILE A 77 -0.40 -0.55 6.76
N VAL A 78 -0.49 -1.58 7.59
CA VAL A 78 -0.59 -1.41 9.05
C VAL A 78 0.41 -2.29 9.78
N TYR A 79 1.00 -1.76 10.85
CA TYR A 79 1.93 -2.51 11.70
C TYR A 79 1.19 -3.38 12.72
N PHE A 80 1.72 -4.58 12.96
CA PHE A 80 1.32 -5.45 14.06
C PHE A 80 2.29 -5.31 15.26
N PRO A 81 1.78 -5.25 16.51
CA PRO A 81 0.38 -5.02 16.87
C PRO A 81 -0.05 -3.59 16.46
N GLN A 82 -1.32 -3.41 16.11
CA GLN A 82 -1.84 -2.11 15.67
C GLN A 82 -1.66 -1.09 16.81
N VAL A 83 -0.73 -0.15 16.65
CA VAL A 83 -0.47 0.92 17.64
C VAL A 83 -1.59 1.97 17.66
N ASN A 84 -2.61 1.83 16.81
CA ASN A 84 -3.69 2.77 16.64
C ASN A 84 -5.06 2.09 16.51
N ASP A 85 -5.42 1.24 17.47
CA ASP A 85 -6.84 1.01 17.73
C ASP A 85 -7.15 1.37 19.19
N ALA A 86 -7.93 2.44 19.33
CA ALA A 86 -8.69 2.70 20.52
C ALA A 86 -9.76 1.60 20.65
N GLY A 87 -9.34 0.42 21.11
CA GLY A 87 -10.16 -0.71 21.55
C GLY A 87 -11.16 -1.26 20.53
N VAL A 88 -10.78 -2.27 19.73
CA VAL A 88 -11.41 -3.61 19.66
C VAL A 88 -10.71 -4.54 18.65
N ALA A 89 -9.79 -5.39 19.12
CA ALA A 89 -9.55 -6.73 18.58
C ALA A 89 -8.82 -7.60 19.63
N ASP A 90 -9.55 -7.91 20.71
CA ASP A 90 -9.46 -9.20 21.42
C ASP A 90 -9.76 -10.29 20.35
N THR A 91 -8.94 -11.30 20.08
CA THR A 91 -8.62 -12.44 20.95
C THR A 91 -7.37 -13.12 20.42
N PHE A 92 -6.26 -13.06 21.17
CA PHE A 92 -5.16 -14.00 20.97
C PHE A 92 -5.65 -15.35 21.50
N GLY A 93 -6.24 -16.15 20.61
CA GLY A 93 -6.71 -17.50 20.93
C GLY A 93 -5.53 -18.40 21.27
N LEU A 94 -5.15 -18.40 22.55
CA LEU A 94 -4.44 -19.50 23.16
C LEU A 94 -5.44 -20.66 23.29
N VAL A 95 -5.24 -21.70 22.48
CA VAL A 95 -5.62 -23.08 22.81
C VAL A 95 -4.40 -23.95 22.57
#